data_AF-A0A3N7HCM3-F1
#
_entry.id   AF-A0A3N7HCM3-F1
#
_cell.length_a   1.000
_cell.length_b   1.000
_cell.length_c   1.000
_cell.angle_alpha   90.00
_cell.angle_beta   90.00
_cell.angle_gamma   90.00
#
_symmetry.space_group_name_H-M   'P 1'
#
loop_
_entity.id
_entity.type
_entity.pdbx_description
1 polymer ?
#
loop_
_entity_poly.entity_id
_entity_poly.type
_entity_poly.pdbx_seq_one_letter_code
_entity_poly.pdbx_strand_id
1 'polypeptide(L)' 'MSRFKDILQGGDLRSIGKANQVVAQVGDQSTFDELFKELYNTDRKVVMRAADSIEKITVNKPD' A
#
# COMPACT_ATOMS: atom_id res chain seq x y z
N MET A 1 -0.13 -14.49 -4.98
CA MET A 1 -1.22 -13.55 -4.60
C MET A 1 -0.60 -12.50 -3.71
N SER A 2 -0.80 -11.21 -4.02
CA SER A 2 -0.20 -10.13 -3.24
C SER A 2 -0.97 -9.92 -1.93
N ARG A 3 -0.25 -9.95 -0.80
CA ARG A 3 -0.79 -9.75 0.55
C ARG A 3 -1.59 -8.44 0.68
N PHE A 4 -1.19 -7.41 -0.08
CA PHE A 4 -1.77 -6.07 0.05
C PHE A 4 -2.91 -5.80 -0.91
N LYS A 5 -3.01 -6.54 -2.03
CA LYS A 5 -4.01 -6.28 -3.07
C LYS A 5 -5.44 -6.25 -2.51
N ASP A 6 -5.83 -7.27 -1.74
CA ASP A 6 -7.20 -7.38 -1.23
C ASP A 6 -7.53 -6.27 -0.23
N ILE A 7 -6.53 -5.84 0.56
CA ILE A 7 -6.64 -4.75 1.53
C ILE A 7 -6.75 -3.39 0.82
N LEU A 8 -5.93 -3.18 -0.21
CA LEU A 8 -5.88 -1.96 -1.01
C LEU A 8 -7.12 -1.81 -1.91
N GLN A 9 -7.68 -2.92 -2.40
CA GLN A 9 -8.85 -2.93 -3.27
C GLN A 9 -10.16 -2.65 -2.51
N GLY A 10 -10.26 -3.08 -1.24
CA GLY A 10 -11.48 -3.00 -0.44
C GLY A 10 -11.92 -1.58 -0.05
N GLY A 11 -13.21 -1.40 0.24
CA GLY A 11 -13.76 -0.13 0.75
C GLY A 11 -14.12 0.92 -0.30
N ASP A 12 -14.74 2.01 0.16
CA ASP A 12 -15.23 3.12 -0.68
C ASP A 12 -14.08 3.96 -1.25
N LEU A 13 -14.24 4.42 -2.51
CA LEU A 13 -13.30 5.28 -3.24
C LEU A 13 -13.03 6.62 -2.54
N ARG A 14 -13.96 7.11 -1.71
CA ARG A 14 -13.87 8.38 -0.96
C ARG A 14 -13.06 8.26 0.33
N SER A 15 -12.54 7.08 0.63
CA SER A 15 -11.67 6.84 1.78
C SER A 15 -10.26 6.46 1.32
N ILE A 16 -9.27 6.72 2.19
CA ILE A 16 -7.94 6.10 2.11
C ILE A 16 -7.99 4.56 2.25
N GLY A 17 -9.19 3.99 2.45
CA GLY A 17 -9.41 2.57 2.66
C GLY A 17 -8.73 2.12 3.94
N LYS A 18 -7.99 1.02 3.84
CA LYS A 18 -7.19 0.44 4.92
C LYS A 18 -5.69 0.75 4.77
N ALA A 19 -5.33 1.86 4.11
CA ALA A 19 -3.92 2.23 3.88
C ALA A 19 -3.08 2.28 5.18
N ASN A 20 -3.65 2.73 6.29
CA ASN A 20 -2.94 2.72 7.58
C ASN A 20 -2.70 1.30 8.12
N GLN A 21 -3.57 0.33 7.80
CA GLN A 21 -3.34 -1.09 8.14
C GLN A 21 -2.23 -1.68 7.28
N VAL A 22 -2.11 -1.26 6.02
CA VAL A 22 -1.02 -1.65 5.12
C VAL A 22 0.31 -1.12 5.66
N VAL A 23 0.36 0.17 6.06
CA VAL A 23 1.56 0.77 6.69
C VAL A 23 1.99 -0.04 7.92
N ALA A 24 1.06 -0.42 8.80
CA ALA A 24 1.36 -1.21 9.99
C ALA A 24 1.84 -2.65 9.70
N GLN A 25 1.60 -3.19 8.50
CA GLN A 25 2.03 -4.53 8.08
C GLN A 25 3.39 -4.54 7.39
N VAL A 26 3.92 -3.37 6.99
CA VAL A 26 5.25 -3.26 6.41
C VAL A 26 6.27 -3.10 7.53
N GLY A 27 7.03 -4.16 7.79
CA GLY A 27 8.03 -4.19 8.86
C GLY A 27 9.48 -4.16 8.36
N ASP A 28 9.70 -4.53 7.10
CA ASP A 28 11.02 -4.73 6.52
C ASP A 28 11.03 -4.45 5.01
N GLN A 29 12.22 -4.49 4.40
CA GLN A 29 12.38 -4.25 2.96
C GLN A 29 11.59 -5.24 2.10
N SER A 30 11.52 -6.51 2.50
CA SER A 30 10.81 -7.52 1.72
C SER A 30 9.31 -7.24 1.62
N THR A 31 8.69 -6.85 2.74
CA THR A 31 7.27 -6.47 2.78
C THR A 31 7.03 -5.12 2.12
N PHE A 32 8.00 -4.20 2.17
CA PHE A 32 7.94 -2.96 1.40
C PHE A 32 7.98 -3.22 -0.11
N ASP A 33 8.87 -4.09 -0.60
CA ASP A 33 8.99 -4.44 -2.01
C ASP A 33 7.72 -5.10 -2.56
N GLU A 34 7.02 -5.89 -1.73
CA GLU A 34 5.70 -6.43 -2.05
C GLU A 34 4.65 -5.31 -2.22
N LEU A 35 4.62 -4.32 -1.32
CA LEU A 35 3.76 -3.14 -1.45
C LEU A 35 4.13 -2.32 -2.69
N PHE A 36 5.42 -2.16 -2.97
CA PHE A 36 5.93 -1.38 -4.09
C PHE A 36 5.48 -1.94 -5.44
N LYS A 37 5.37 -3.27 -5.56
CA LYS A 37 4.83 -3.93 -6.77
C LYS A 37 3.39 -3.53 -7.08
N GLU A 38 2.61 -3.11 -6.09
CA GLU A 38 1.22 -2.67 -6.30
C GLU A 38 1.10 -1.32 -7.03
N LEU A 39 2.21 -0.57 -7.18
CA LEU A 39 2.25 0.60 -8.07
C LEU A 39 2.02 0.25 -9.54
N TYR A 40 2.25 -1.01 -9.93
CA TYR A 40 2.05 -1.52 -11.29
C TYR A 40 0.72 -2.27 -11.45
N ASN A 41 -0.18 -2.20 -10.46
CA ASN A 41 -1.46 -2.86 -10.52
C ASN A 41 -2.37 -2.21 -11.60
N THR A 42 -3.21 -3.01 -12.25
CA THR A 42 -4.19 -2.50 -13.23
C THR A 42 -5.36 -1.78 -12.59
N ASP A 43 -5.65 -2.06 -11.31
CA ASP A 43 -6.67 -1.35 -10.54
C ASP A 43 -6.09 -0.02 -10.02
N ARG A 44 -6.57 1.09 -10.59
CA ARG A 44 -6.16 2.45 -10.22
C ARG A 44 -6.37 2.75 -8.73
N LYS A 45 -7.39 2.16 -8.09
CA LYS A 45 -7.64 2.33 -6.65
C LYS A 45 -6.50 1.72 -5.83
N VAL A 46 -6.01 0.54 -6.26
CA VAL A 46 -4.88 -0.13 -5.61
C VAL A 46 -3.61 0.70 -5.77
N VAL A 47 -3.32 1.20 -6.98
CA VAL A 47 -2.14 2.03 -7.25
C VAL A 47 -2.11 3.29 -6.39
N MET A 48 -3.22 4.04 -6.36
CA MET A 48 -3.32 5.27 -5.56
C MET A 48 -3.07 5.04 -4.07
N ARG A 49 -3.58 3.93 -3.53
CA ARG A 49 -3.44 3.61 -2.10
C ARG A 49 -2.09 3.00 -1.76
N ALA A 50 -1.48 2.25 -2.68
CA ALA A 50 -0.10 1.80 -2.53
C ALA A 50 0.83 3.01 -2.44
N ALA A 51 0.65 4.01 -3.30
CA ALA A 51 1.41 5.26 -3.26
C ALA A 51 1.24 6.01 -1.92
N ASP A 52 0.01 6.17 -1.43
CA ASP A 52 -0.29 6.79 -0.12
C ASP A 52 0.38 6.02 1.04
N SER A 53 0.32 4.68 1.03
CA SER A 53 1.00 3.87 2.05
C SER A 53 2.53 4.00 1.98
N ILE A 54 3.12 4.04 0.78
CA ILE A 54 4.56 4.21 0.58
C ILE A 54 5.03 5.59 1.07
N GLU A 55 4.30 6.65 0.74
CA GLU A 55 4.58 8.00 1.24
C GLU A 55 4.64 8.02 2.77
N LYS A 56 3.62 7.45 3.44
CA LYS A 56 3.56 7.39 4.91
C LYS A 56 4.71 6.62 5.55
N ILE A 57 5.16 5.54 4.91
CA ILE A 57 6.30 4.75 5.38
C ILE A 57 7.59 5.56 5.21
N THR A 58 7.82 6.09 4.01
CA THR A 58 9.08 6.77 3.63
C THR A 58 9.28 8.10 4.34
N VAL A 59 8.21 8.79 4.74
CA VAL A 59 8.30 9.98 5.63
C VAL A 59 8.98 9.65 6.95
N ASN A 60 8.79 8.44 7.49
CA ASN A 60 9.36 8.02 8.78
C ASN A 60 10.61 7.15 8.62
N LYS A 61 10.79 6.50 7.47
CA LYS A 61 11.89 5.57 7.17
C LYS A 61 12.23 5.64 5.67
N PRO A 62 13.07 6.59 5.24
CA PRO A 62 13.37 6.84 3.82
C PRO A 62 14.40 5.89 3.21
N ASP A 63 15.08 5.09 4.04
CA ASP A 63 16.14 4.14 3.68
C ASP A 63 15.59 2.75 3.35
#